data_AF-A0A6P8ZTW5-F1
#
_entry.id   AF-A0A6P8ZTW5-F1
#
_cell.length_a   1.000
_cell.length_b   1.000
_cell.length_c   1.000
_cell.angle_alpha   90.00
_cell.angle_beta   90.00
_cell.angle_gamma   90.00
#
_symmetry.space_group_name_H-M   'P 1'
#
loop_
_entity.id
_entity.type
_entity.pdbx_description
1 polymer ?
#
loop_
_entity_poly.entity_id
_entity_poly.type
_entity_poly.pdbx_seq_one_letter_code
_entity_poly.pdbx_strand_id
1 'polypeptide(L)'
;MIIREKIGVLFPNEPLNLIYQAPQESDRTQALARGMLFYRVRNEISKLISKKVIQPRRRRKVLDDSFESEEVDNPSTEIEGLVQILKRAREVTSEVERNWEKTAEFRLQKLNTAAKKEKQKGKGKKKDRENQPADTVQDYINDYKVLRHPQAHKLLELDFKHLYEEESGNLLSEWSNFLSKIEQLALNSRIEDQVGKELVSILKTDESDLDDNNKDALLLQILPSLCPPTARVTVGKKQHTNPALLSLVMPLYHTQLWELILNL
;
A
#
# COMPACT_ATOMS: atom_id res chain seq x y z
N MET A 1 -17.20 6.72 24.95
CA MET A 1 -17.85 6.93 26.26
C MET A 1 -16.93 7.63 27.26
N ILE A 2 -15.67 7.21 27.40
CA ILE A 2 -14.66 7.78 28.35
C ILE A 2 -14.49 9.32 28.30
N ILE A 3 -14.57 9.94 27.12
CA ILE A 3 -14.34 11.39 26.97
C ILE A 3 -15.47 12.22 27.58
N ARG A 4 -16.72 11.76 27.47
CA ARG A 4 -17.90 12.50 27.94
C ARG A 4 -17.91 12.64 29.46
N GLU A 5 -17.61 11.55 30.16
CA GLU A 5 -17.54 11.51 31.62
C GLU A 5 -16.45 12.44 32.15
N LYS A 6 -15.26 12.44 31.52
CA LYS A 6 -14.17 13.35 31.89
C LYS A 6 -14.53 14.83 31.68
N ILE A 7 -15.29 15.15 30.63
CA ILE A 7 -15.79 16.52 30.39
C ILE A 7 -16.80 16.92 31.48
N GLY A 8 -17.66 16.00 31.91
CA GLY A 8 -18.61 16.26 33.00
C GLY A 8 -17.95 16.63 34.32
N VAL A 9 -16.80 16.02 34.64
CA VAL A 9 -16.01 16.36 35.83
C VAL A 9 -15.43 17.78 35.75
N LEU A 10 -15.07 18.25 34.56
CA LEU A 10 -14.48 19.57 34.35
C LEU A 10 -15.52 20.71 34.36
N PHE A 11 -16.78 20.41 34.04
CA PHE A 11 -17.88 21.38 33.97
C PHE A 11 -19.12 20.89 34.73
N PRO A 12 -19.06 20.79 36.06
CA PRO A 12 -20.11 20.15 36.87
C PRO A 12 -21.44 20.92 36.86
N ASN A 13 -21.42 22.22 36.54
CA ASN A 13 -22.58 23.11 36.59
C ASN A 13 -23.27 23.31 35.23
N GLU A 14 -22.74 22.71 34.16
CA GLU A 14 -23.28 22.87 32.81
C GLU A 14 -23.92 21.56 32.32
N PRO A 15 -25.04 21.63 31.58
CA PRO A 15 -25.68 20.44 31.03
C PRO A 15 -24.78 19.79 29.96
N LEU A 16 -24.29 18.57 30.22
CA LEU A 16 -23.30 17.87 29.36
C LEU A 16 -23.72 17.77 27.89
N ASN A 17 -25.01 17.60 27.63
CA ASN A 17 -25.60 17.55 26.30
C ASN A 17 -25.40 18.85 25.50
N LEU A 18 -25.22 19.99 26.17
CA LEU A 18 -24.89 21.27 25.54
C LEU A 18 -23.38 21.42 25.30
N ILE A 19 -22.55 20.86 26.19
CA ILE A 19 -21.09 20.98 26.15
C ILE A 19 -20.49 20.06 25.09
N TYR A 20 -20.84 18.77 25.13
CA TYR A 20 -20.31 17.76 24.24
C TYR A 20 -21.25 16.56 24.09
N GLN A 21 -21.54 16.23 22.85
CA GLN A 21 -22.32 15.07 22.45
C GLN A 21 -21.51 14.23 21.48
N ALA A 22 -21.34 12.94 21.79
CA ALA A 22 -20.58 12.02 20.96
C ALA A 22 -21.31 11.70 19.64
N PRO A 23 -20.60 11.23 18.60
CA PRO A 23 -21.23 10.72 17.38
C PRO A 23 -22.22 9.59 17.73
N GLN A 24 -23.36 9.56 17.02
CA GLN A 24 -24.43 8.56 17.15
C GLN A 24 -25.14 8.48 18.51
N GLU A 25 -24.98 9.48 19.38
CA GLU A 25 -25.49 9.43 20.75
C GLU A 25 -26.98 9.81 20.89
N SER A 26 -27.51 10.72 20.08
CA SER A 26 -28.99 10.96 20.00
C SER A 26 -29.62 10.34 18.77
N ASP A 27 -28.99 10.47 17.61
CA ASP A 27 -29.51 9.98 16.33
C ASP A 27 -28.48 9.07 15.68
N ARG A 28 -28.91 7.88 15.20
CA ARG A 28 -28.04 6.93 14.48
C ARG A 28 -27.42 7.53 13.20
N THR A 29 -27.97 8.62 12.69
CA THR A 29 -27.48 9.37 11.53
C THR A 29 -26.41 10.41 11.87
N GLN A 30 -26.17 10.70 13.15
CA GLN A 30 -25.19 11.69 13.57
C GLN A 30 -23.76 11.14 13.46
N ALA A 31 -23.10 11.41 12.33
CA ALA A 31 -21.73 10.97 12.09
C ALA A 31 -20.65 11.76 12.85
N LEU A 32 -20.98 12.96 13.38
CA LEU A 32 -20.01 13.86 14.02
C LEU A 32 -20.44 14.25 15.43
N ALA A 33 -19.44 14.52 16.29
CA ALA A 33 -19.68 15.10 17.60
C ALA A 33 -20.32 16.49 17.48
N ARG A 34 -21.10 16.89 18.49
CA ARG A 34 -21.76 18.19 18.61
C ARG A 34 -21.50 18.78 20.00
N GLY A 35 -21.86 20.05 20.19
CA GLY A 35 -21.75 20.74 21.48
C GLY A 35 -20.82 21.96 21.43
N MET A 36 -20.98 22.85 22.40
CA MET A 36 -20.27 24.13 22.48
C MET A 36 -18.75 23.95 22.47
N LEU A 37 -18.24 22.96 23.22
CA LEU A 37 -16.80 22.70 23.31
C LEU A 37 -16.25 22.23 21.96
N PHE A 38 -16.97 21.32 21.28
CA PHE A 38 -16.59 20.84 19.96
C PHE A 38 -16.53 21.99 18.94
N TYR A 39 -17.55 22.86 18.91
CA TYR A 39 -17.57 24.01 17.99
C TYR A 39 -16.48 25.03 18.31
N ARG A 40 -16.25 25.34 19.58
CA ARG A 40 -15.22 26.28 20.01
C ARG A 40 -13.82 25.81 19.59
N VAL A 41 -13.51 24.55 19.86
CA VAL A 41 -12.24 23.93 19.45
C VAL A 41 -12.11 23.92 17.92
N ARG A 42 -13.16 23.53 17.19
CA ARG A 42 -13.16 23.54 15.72
C ARG A 42 -12.91 24.95 15.15
N ASN A 43 -13.54 25.97 15.73
CA ASN A 43 -13.40 27.35 15.27
C ASN A 43 -12.01 27.91 15.57
N GLU A 44 -11.44 27.64 16.74
CA GLU A 44 -10.07 28.06 17.07
C GLU A 44 -9.02 27.35 16.20
N ILE A 45 -9.17 26.04 15.96
CA ILE A 45 -8.33 25.33 15.00
C ILE A 45 -8.44 25.97 13.61
N SER A 46 -9.66 26.35 13.18
CA SER A 46 -9.86 27.01 11.88
C SER A 46 -9.14 28.37 11.80
N LYS A 47 -9.16 29.15 12.88
CA LYS A 47 -8.41 30.42 12.98
C LYS A 47 -6.90 30.18 12.92
N LEU A 48 -6.39 29.19 13.65
CA LEU A 48 -4.96 28.84 13.64
C LEU A 48 -4.49 28.36 12.28
N ILE A 49 -5.34 27.63 11.55
CA ILE A 49 -5.11 27.24 10.15
C ILE A 49 -5.05 28.48 9.23
N SER A 50 -6.00 29.41 9.36
CA SER A 50 -5.98 30.65 8.54
C SER A 50 -4.75 31.51 8.78
N LYS A 51 -4.16 31.43 9.97
CA LYS A 51 -2.93 32.12 10.36
C LYS A 51 -1.67 31.33 10.01
N LYS A 52 -1.79 30.18 9.33
CA LYS A 52 -0.69 29.28 8.95
C LYS A 52 0.15 28.76 10.13
N VAL A 53 -0.37 28.82 11.36
CA VAL A 53 0.30 28.29 12.57
C VAL A 53 0.20 26.77 12.63
N ILE A 54 -0.91 26.23 12.13
CA ILE A 54 -1.17 24.79 12.07
C ILE A 54 -1.57 24.46 10.63
N GLN A 55 -1.01 23.40 10.05
CA GLN A 55 -1.46 22.94 8.74
C GLN A 55 -2.84 22.28 8.87
N PRO A 56 -3.77 22.51 7.92
CA PRO A 56 -5.05 21.84 7.94
C PRO A 56 -4.82 20.34 7.90
N ARG A 57 -5.38 19.62 8.88
CA ARG A 57 -5.39 18.16 8.87
C ARG A 57 -6.08 17.73 7.59
N ARG A 58 -5.31 17.33 6.58
CA ARG A 58 -5.84 16.68 5.37
C ARG A 58 -6.74 15.57 5.89
N ARG A 59 -8.04 15.60 5.56
CA ARG A 59 -8.86 14.39 5.70
C ARG A 59 -8.04 13.32 5.00
N ARG A 60 -7.71 12.23 5.67
CA ARG A 60 -7.24 11.02 4.98
C ARG A 60 -8.37 10.61 4.03
N LYS A 61 -8.41 11.21 2.83
CA LYS A 61 -8.52 10.41 1.62
C LYS A 61 -7.46 9.35 1.83
N VAL A 62 -7.86 8.09 1.74
CA VAL A 62 -6.95 6.96 1.51
C VAL A 62 -5.78 7.50 0.70
N LEU A 63 -4.57 7.44 1.25
CA LEU A 63 -3.37 8.03 0.67
C LEU A 63 -3.38 7.73 -0.84
N ASP A 64 -3.66 8.77 -1.62
CA ASP A 64 -3.13 8.90 -2.95
C ASP A 64 -1.73 9.42 -2.65
N ASP A 65 -0.77 8.50 -2.65
CA ASP A 65 0.63 8.85 -2.81
C ASP A 65 0.72 9.54 -4.17
N SER A 66 0.51 10.85 -4.11
CA SER A 66 0.92 11.74 -5.15
C SER A 66 2.42 11.85 -4.98
N PHE A 67 3.13 10.90 -5.56
CA PHE A 67 4.27 11.28 -6.37
C PHE A 67 3.78 12.49 -7.18
N GLU A 68 4.42 13.65 -7.02
CA GLU A 68 4.29 14.71 -8.01
C GLU A 68 4.85 14.14 -9.32
N SER A 69 4.04 13.32 -10.00
CA SER A 69 4.21 13.09 -11.41
C SER A 69 3.85 14.42 -12.03
N GLU A 70 4.86 15.18 -12.42
CA GLU A 70 4.68 16.13 -13.49
C GLU A 70 3.84 15.42 -14.56
N GLU A 71 2.69 15.99 -14.91
CA GLU A 71 1.96 15.52 -16.08
C GLU A 71 2.91 15.70 -17.26
N VAL A 72 3.61 14.63 -17.64
CA VAL A 72 4.43 14.62 -18.84
C VAL A 72 3.44 14.70 -19.99
N ASP A 73 3.23 15.92 -20.44
CA ASP A 73 2.60 16.25 -21.71
C ASP A 73 3.13 15.28 -22.76
N ASN A 74 2.21 14.50 -23.31
CA ASN A 74 2.31 13.67 -24.51
C ASN A 74 3.74 13.14 -24.83
N PRO A 75 4.04 11.83 -24.60
CA PRO A 75 5.39 11.31 -24.76
C PRO A 75 5.97 11.69 -26.13
N SER A 76 7.22 12.14 -26.16
CA SER A 76 7.93 12.40 -27.42
C SER A 76 7.78 11.19 -28.35
N THR A 77 7.55 11.44 -29.65
CA THR A 77 7.43 10.42 -30.70
C THR A 77 8.59 9.42 -30.67
N GLU A 78 9.74 9.84 -30.14
CA GLU A 78 10.91 8.99 -29.91
C GLU A 78 10.66 7.89 -28.88
N ILE A 79 10.07 8.21 -27.72
CA ILE A 79 9.78 7.25 -26.64
C ILE A 79 8.77 6.21 -27.13
N GLU A 80 7.74 6.63 -27.85
CA GLU A 80 6.76 5.71 -28.44
C GLU A 80 7.41 4.75 -29.44
N GLY A 81 8.34 5.25 -30.26
CA GLY A 81 9.14 4.43 -31.17
C GLY A 81 9.96 3.37 -30.44
N LEU A 82 10.64 3.74 -29.35
CA LEU A 82 11.41 2.82 -28.52
C LEU A 82 10.51 1.75 -27.88
N VAL A 83 9.34 2.13 -27.36
CA VAL A 83 8.37 1.17 -26.81
C VAL A 83 7.91 0.16 -27.87
N GLN A 84 7.66 0.59 -29.10
CA GLN A 84 7.28 -0.31 -30.19
C GLN A 84 8.41 -1.30 -30.55
N ILE A 85 9.66 -0.86 -30.49
CA ILE A 85 10.83 -1.75 -30.66
C ILE A 85 10.86 -2.80 -29.55
N LEU A 86 10.68 -2.39 -28.28
CA LEU A 86 10.66 -3.28 -27.12
C LEU A 86 9.52 -4.32 -27.18
N LYS A 87 8.33 -3.93 -27.64
CA LYS A 87 7.19 -4.86 -27.81
C LYS A 87 7.47 -5.96 -28.84
N ARG A 88 8.35 -5.70 -29.81
CA ARG A 88 8.74 -6.65 -30.87
C ARG A 88 9.96 -7.49 -30.50
N ALA A 89 10.79 -7.01 -29.57
CA ALA A 89 11.97 -7.70 -29.10
C ALA A 89 11.63 -9.09 -28.51
N ARG A 90 12.49 -10.07 -28.76
CA ARG A 90 12.34 -11.45 -28.27
C ARG A 90 13.46 -11.91 -27.35
N GLU A 91 14.59 -11.21 -27.37
CA GLU A 91 15.80 -11.54 -26.64
C GLU A 91 16.32 -10.30 -25.91
N VAL A 92 17.03 -10.53 -24.81
CA VAL A 92 17.64 -9.46 -24.01
C VAL A 92 19.01 -9.15 -24.61
N THR A 93 19.09 -8.04 -25.35
CA THR A 93 20.34 -7.51 -25.89
C THR A 93 20.69 -6.21 -25.18
N SER A 94 21.95 -5.75 -25.27
CA SER A 94 22.37 -4.46 -24.69
C SER A 94 21.57 -3.28 -25.23
N GLU A 95 21.10 -3.36 -26.48
CA GLU A 95 20.21 -2.35 -27.05
C GLU A 95 18.81 -2.37 -26.41
N VAL A 96 18.28 -3.57 -26.15
CA VAL A 96 17.02 -3.73 -25.43
C VAL A 96 17.15 -3.21 -24.01
N GLU A 97 18.22 -3.53 -23.28
CA GLU A 97 18.48 -3.02 -21.93
C GLU A 97 18.51 -1.48 -21.92
N ARG A 98 19.27 -0.87 -22.83
CA ARG A 98 19.33 0.60 -22.95
C ARG A 98 17.98 1.23 -23.27
N ASN A 99 17.23 0.62 -24.19
CA ASN A 99 15.90 1.11 -24.55
C ASN A 99 14.88 0.89 -23.42
N TRP A 100 15.07 -0.18 -22.64
CA TRP A 100 14.26 -0.49 -21.46
C TRP A 100 14.44 0.60 -20.40
N GLU A 101 15.68 0.95 -20.05
CA GLU A 101 15.99 2.05 -19.11
C GLU A 101 15.38 3.38 -19.57
N LYS A 102 15.61 3.76 -20.84
CA LYS A 102 15.08 5.02 -21.41
C LYS A 102 13.56 5.12 -21.40
N THR A 103 12.87 3.98 -21.41
CA THR A 103 11.40 3.92 -21.42
C THR A 103 10.82 3.57 -20.06
N ALA A 104 11.66 3.42 -19.01
CA ALA A 104 11.25 2.93 -17.70
C ALA A 104 10.14 3.79 -17.09
N GLU A 105 10.37 5.10 -16.98
CA GLU A 105 9.40 6.04 -16.43
C GLU A 105 8.03 5.95 -17.15
N PHE A 106 8.04 5.98 -18.48
CA PHE A 106 6.82 5.87 -19.29
C PHE A 106 6.10 4.53 -19.10
N ARG A 107 6.83 3.41 -19.11
CA ARG A 107 6.25 2.06 -18.95
C ARG A 107 5.66 1.87 -17.55
N LEU A 108 6.36 2.31 -16.52
CA LEU A 108 5.95 2.19 -15.12
C LEU A 108 4.78 3.11 -14.78
N GLN A 109 4.76 4.35 -15.28
CA GLN A 109 3.59 5.22 -15.16
C GLN A 109 2.36 4.62 -15.86
N LYS A 110 2.53 4.01 -17.04
CA LYS A 110 1.45 3.33 -17.75
C LYS A 110 0.90 2.13 -16.96
N LEU A 111 1.77 1.35 -16.31
CA LEU A 111 1.37 0.27 -15.40
C LEU A 111 0.58 0.79 -14.19
N ASN A 112 1.08 1.85 -13.54
CA ASN A 112 0.44 2.44 -12.37
C ASN A 112 -0.94 3.06 -12.69
N THR A 113 -1.08 3.66 -13.87
CA THR A 113 -2.37 4.23 -14.32
C THR A 113 -3.40 3.15 -14.74
N ALA A 114 -2.95 1.97 -15.20
CA ALA A 114 -3.83 0.79 -15.39
C ALA A 114 -4.50 0.37 -14.09
N ALA A 115 -3.68 0.17 -13.05
CA ALA A 115 -4.13 -0.27 -11.73
C ALA A 115 -5.14 0.71 -11.09
N LYS A 116 -5.03 2.01 -11.40
CA LYS A 116 -6.00 3.03 -10.96
C LYS A 116 -7.34 2.98 -11.72
N LYS A 117 -7.35 2.61 -13.00
CA LYS A 117 -8.57 2.56 -13.85
C LYS A 117 -9.43 1.32 -13.60
N GLU A 118 -8.85 0.22 -13.13
CA GLU A 118 -9.60 -0.98 -12.77
C GLU A 118 -10.61 -0.72 -11.63
N LYS A 119 -10.28 0.19 -10.71
CA LYS A 119 -11.17 0.64 -9.63
C LYS A 119 -12.34 1.52 -10.08
N GLN A 120 -12.40 1.92 -11.35
CA GLN A 120 -13.43 2.81 -11.91
C GLN A 120 -14.29 2.19 -13.01
N LYS A 121 -14.17 0.90 -13.35
CA LYS A 121 -15.03 0.24 -14.35
C LYS A 121 -16.46 -0.01 -13.81
N GLY A 122 -17.22 1.07 -13.65
CA GLY A 122 -18.67 1.10 -13.77
C GLY A 122 -19.04 1.81 -15.07
N LYS A 123 -19.56 1.05 -16.04
CA LYS A 123 -20.15 1.47 -17.33
C LYS A 123 -19.18 1.80 -18.47
N GLY A 124 -18.93 0.77 -19.27
CA GLY A 124 -19.13 0.77 -20.73
C GLY A 124 -18.54 1.91 -21.55
N LYS A 125 -17.34 1.70 -22.10
CA LYS A 125 -16.94 2.14 -23.44
C LYS A 125 -15.84 1.22 -23.96
N LYS A 126 -16.12 0.49 -25.05
CA LYS A 126 -15.07 -0.15 -25.87
C LYS A 126 -14.22 0.97 -26.45
N LYS A 127 -12.97 1.07 -26.02
CA LYS A 127 -11.94 1.87 -26.69
C LYS A 127 -10.88 0.95 -27.28
N ASP A 128 -10.20 1.45 -28.30
CA ASP A 128 -9.22 0.73 -29.11
C ASP A 128 -8.11 0.10 -28.25
N ARG A 129 -7.73 -1.12 -28.60
CA ARG A 129 -6.86 -2.00 -27.81
C ARG A 129 -5.38 -1.59 -27.82
N GLU A 130 -4.97 -0.76 -28.76
CA GLU A 130 -3.55 -0.61 -29.10
C GLU A 130 -2.75 0.25 -28.10
N ASN A 131 -3.43 1.12 -27.35
CA ASN A 131 -2.81 2.01 -26.37
C ASN A 131 -3.29 1.82 -24.93
N GLN A 132 -4.04 0.75 -24.64
CA GLN A 132 -4.45 0.49 -23.25
C GLN A 132 -3.28 0.02 -22.40
N PRO A 133 -3.23 0.44 -21.13
CA PRO A 133 -2.28 -0.11 -20.18
C PRO A 133 -2.65 -1.57 -19.89
N ALA A 134 -1.66 -2.40 -19.59
CA ALA A 134 -1.89 -3.81 -19.29
C ALA A 134 -2.77 -3.92 -18.04
N ASP A 135 -3.95 -4.54 -18.18
CA ASP A 135 -4.89 -4.73 -17.07
C ASP A 135 -4.38 -5.83 -16.11
N THR A 136 -3.50 -6.74 -16.57
CA THR A 136 -2.90 -7.79 -15.75
C THR A 136 -1.39 -7.95 -16.00
N VAL A 137 -0.68 -8.60 -15.05
CA VAL A 137 0.73 -9.00 -15.22
C VAL A 137 0.92 -9.83 -16.49
N GLN A 138 -0.03 -10.73 -16.77
CA GLN A 138 0.00 -11.56 -17.97
C GLN A 138 -0.08 -10.72 -19.24
N ASP A 139 -0.93 -9.68 -19.26
CA ASP A 139 -1.04 -8.77 -20.41
C ASP A 139 0.25 -7.97 -20.60
N TYR A 140 0.91 -7.57 -19.51
CA TYR A 140 2.20 -6.88 -19.59
C TYR A 140 3.29 -7.78 -20.19
N ILE A 141 3.38 -9.04 -19.74
CA ILE A 141 4.32 -10.03 -20.30
C ILE A 141 3.96 -10.37 -21.76
N ASN A 142 2.68 -10.34 -22.12
CA ASN A 142 2.24 -10.56 -23.50
C ASN A 142 2.60 -9.38 -24.42
N ASP A 143 2.50 -8.16 -23.90
CA ASP A 143 2.84 -6.92 -24.61
C ASP A 143 4.34 -6.82 -24.89
N TYR A 144 5.18 -7.24 -23.92
CA TYR A 144 6.64 -7.24 -24.05
C TYR A 144 7.16 -8.67 -24.15
N LYS A 145 7.21 -9.19 -25.38
CA LYS A 145 7.61 -10.59 -25.64
C LYS A 145 8.99 -10.95 -25.08
N VAL A 146 9.90 -9.98 -25.00
CA VAL A 146 11.23 -10.15 -24.41
C VAL A 146 11.17 -10.60 -22.95
N LEU A 147 10.09 -10.31 -22.22
CA LEU A 147 9.91 -10.73 -20.83
C LEU A 147 9.69 -12.25 -20.67
N ARG A 148 9.45 -12.98 -21.76
CA ARG A 148 9.37 -14.45 -21.76
C ARG A 148 10.73 -15.12 -21.91
N HIS A 149 11.77 -14.34 -22.19
CA HIS A 149 13.13 -14.85 -22.35
C HIS A 149 13.71 -15.26 -20.98
N PRO A 150 14.54 -16.31 -20.87
CA PRO A 150 15.13 -16.72 -19.58
C PRO A 150 15.94 -15.61 -18.87
N GLN A 151 16.52 -14.70 -19.65
CA GLN A 151 17.30 -13.56 -19.13
C GLN A 151 16.45 -12.31 -18.85
N ALA A 152 15.13 -12.38 -18.99
CA ALA A 152 14.23 -11.25 -18.79
C ALA A 152 14.29 -10.65 -17.37
N HIS A 153 14.70 -11.45 -16.38
CA HIS A 153 14.88 -10.99 -15.00
C HIS A 153 15.79 -9.75 -14.92
N LYS A 154 16.80 -9.63 -15.80
CA LYS A 154 17.67 -8.45 -15.88
C LYS A 154 16.90 -7.16 -16.17
N LEU A 155 15.90 -7.22 -17.04
CA LEU A 155 15.06 -6.07 -17.36
C LEU A 155 14.18 -5.66 -16.18
N LEU A 156 13.70 -6.63 -15.39
CA LEU A 156 12.97 -6.38 -14.16
C LEU A 156 13.87 -5.80 -13.07
N GLU A 157 15.11 -6.24 -12.98
CA GLU A 157 16.12 -5.65 -12.08
C GLU A 157 16.41 -4.19 -12.43
N LEU A 158 16.45 -3.84 -13.72
CA LEU A 158 16.60 -2.46 -14.17
C LEU A 158 15.40 -1.60 -13.74
N ASP A 159 14.17 -2.09 -13.95
CA ASP A 159 12.96 -1.39 -13.48
C ASP A 159 12.94 -1.27 -11.95
N PHE A 160 13.38 -2.31 -11.22
CA PHE A 160 13.47 -2.29 -9.77
C PHE A 160 14.49 -1.25 -9.27
N LYS A 161 15.68 -1.21 -9.88
CA LYS A 161 16.70 -0.20 -9.55
C LYS A 161 16.17 1.21 -9.79
N HIS A 162 15.47 1.43 -10.89
CA HIS A 162 14.88 2.73 -11.22
C HIS A 162 13.77 3.15 -10.25
N LEU A 163 12.97 2.21 -9.74
CA LEU A 163 11.92 2.49 -8.74
C LEU A 163 12.48 2.73 -7.34
N TYR A 164 13.62 2.11 -7.01
CA TYR A 164 14.17 2.03 -5.66
C TYR A 164 15.66 2.40 -5.63
N GLU A 165 16.02 3.51 -6.29
CA GLU A 165 17.41 3.96 -6.45
C GLU A 165 18.12 4.13 -5.09
N GLU A 166 17.41 4.59 -4.05
CA GLU A 166 17.96 4.81 -2.71
C GLU A 166 17.80 3.60 -1.76
N GLU A 167 16.88 2.69 -2.03
CA GLU A 167 16.47 1.63 -1.08
C GLU A 167 16.96 0.23 -1.45
N SER A 168 17.40 0.01 -2.69
CA SER A 168 17.82 -1.31 -3.19
C SER A 168 18.98 -1.93 -2.40
N GLY A 169 19.91 -1.11 -1.89
CA GLY A 169 21.00 -1.55 -1.01
C GLY A 169 20.56 -1.89 0.40
N ASN A 170 19.51 -1.23 0.90
CA ASN A 170 19.00 -1.42 2.27
C ASN A 170 18.15 -2.69 2.37
N LEU A 171 17.42 -3.06 1.30
CA LEU A 171 16.58 -4.25 1.32
C LEU A 171 17.38 -5.54 1.61
N LEU A 172 18.52 -5.71 0.94
CA LEU A 172 19.36 -6.90 1.12
C LEU A 172 20.10 -6.88 2.45
N SER A 173 20.56 -5.72 2.91
CA SER A 173 21.27 -5.59 4.20
C SER A 173 20.32 -5.75 5.39
N GLU A 174 19.05 -5.37 5.24
CA GLU A 174 18.02 -5.51 6.27
C GLU A 174 17.19 -6.79 6.16
N TRP A 175 17.36 -7.59 5.10
CA TRP A 175 16.57 -8.79 4.84
C TRP A 175 16.57 -9.76 6.03
N SER A 176 17.74 -10.08 6.56
CA SER A 176 17.88 -10.96 7.72
C SER A 176 17.22 -10.37 8.98
N ASN A 177 17.31 -9.05 9.17
CA ASN A 177 16.66 -8.36 10.28
C ASN A 177 15.14 -8.38 10.15
N PHE A 178 14.62 -8.23 8.93
CA PHE A 178 13.19 -8.34 8.63
C PHE A 178 12.65 -9.75 8.93
N LEU A 179 13.35 -10.79 8.47
CA LEU A 179 12.95 -12.17 8.74
C LEU A 179 13.04 -12.53 10.23
N SER A 180 14.07 -12.07 10.93
CA SER A 180 14.16 -12.23 12.39
C SER A 180 12.97 -11.60 13.11
N LYS A 181 12.48 -10.43 12.65
CA LYS A 181 11.27 -9.81 13.20
C LYS A 181 10.01 -10.65 12.92
N ILE A 182 9.88 -11.22 11.71
CA ILE A 182 8.76 -12.12 11.38
C ILE A 182 8.79 -13.35 12.27
N GLU A 183 9.96 -13.95 12.46
CA GLU A 183 10.15 -15.10 13.33
C GLU A 183 9.74 -14.79 14.77
N GLN A 184 10.22 -13.67 15.33
CA GLN A 184 9.81 -13.21 16.66
C GLN A 184 8.30 -13.00 16.76
N LEU A 185 7.68 -12.39 15.75
CA LEU A 185 6.23 -12.21 15.71
C LEU A 185 5.49 -13.55 15.61
N ALA A 186 5.99 -14.49 14.81
CA ALA A 186 5.41 -15.81 14.66
C ALA A 186 5.44 -16.63 15.95
N LEU A 187 6.53 -16.53 16.71
CA LEU A 187 6.69 -17.26 17.97
C LEU A 187 5.90 -16.63 19.12
N ASN A 188 5.76 -15.29 19.13
CA ASN A 188 5.14 -14.54 20.22
C ASN A 188 3.65 -14.23 20.02
N SER A 189 3.13 -14.30 18.78
CA SER A 189 1.74 -13.98 18.49
C SER A 189 0.81 -15.20 18.59
N ARG A 190 -0.46 -14.94 18.89
CA ARG A 190 -1.50 -15.95 18.87
C ARG A 190 -2.09 -16.03 17.46
N ILE A 191 -1.55 -16.95 16.64
CA ILE A 191 -2.13 -17.26 15.33
C ILE A 191 -3.44 -18.03 15.54
N GLU A 192 -4.53 -17.53 14.95
CA GLU A 192 -5.85 -18.18 15.03
C GLU A 192 -6.05 -19.18 13.90
N ASP A 193 -5.50 -18.87 12.72
CA ASP A 193 -5.61 -19.67 11.51
C ASP A 193 -4.92 -21.04 11.64
N GLN A 194 -5.55 -22.07 11.08
CA GLN A 194 -5.05 -23.44 11.18
C GLN A 194 -3.78 -23.63 10.35
N VAL A 195 -3.73 -23.06 9.14
CA VAL A 195 -2.56 -23.14 8.25
C VAL A 195 -1.38 -22.43 8.90
N GLY A 196 -1.60 -21.22 9.42
CA GLY A 196 -0.56 -20.50 10.16
C GLY A 196 -0.02 -21.23 11.39
N LYS A 197 -0.87 -21.95 12.15
CA LYS A 197 -0.44 -22.78 13.29
C LYS A 197 0.43 -23.94 12.85
N GLU A 198 0.07 -24.61 11.76
CA GLU A 198 0.84 -25.71 11.18
C GLU A 198 2.22 -25.21 10.74
N LEU A 199 2.30 -24.08 10.04
CA LEU A 199 3.57 -23.48 9.62
C LEU A 199 4.45 -23.07 10.81
N VAL A 200 3.87 -22.51 11.88
CA VAL A 200 4.62 -22.19 13.11
C VAL A 200 5.05 -23.44 13.87
N SER A 201 4.28 -24.53 13.80
CA SER A 201 4.71 -25.80 14.39
C SER A 201 5.92 -26.39 13.68
N ILE A 202 5.97 -26.26 12.34
CA ILE A 202 7.13 -26.65 11.54
C ILE A 202 8.34 -25.78 11.91
N LEU A 203 8.15 -24.46 12.05
CA LEU A 203 9.20 -23.53 12.47
C LEU A 203 9.77 -23.85 13.88
N LYS A 204 8.95 -24.43 14.77
CA LYS A 204 9.35 -24.78 16.15
C LYS A 204 9.98 -26.17 16.28
N THR A 205 9.90 -26.99 15.24
CA THR A 205 10.49 -28.34 15.27
C THR A 205 11.98 -28.21 14.96
N ASP A 206 12.84 -28.85 15.76
CA ASP A 206 14.28 -28.58 15.88
C ASP A 206 15.03 -28.32 14.56
N GLU A 207 15.91 -27.31 14.61
CA GLU A 207 16.64 -26.62 13.53
C GLU A 207 17.60 -27.49 12.66
N SER A 208 17.60 -28.81 12.75
CA SER A 208 18.65 -29.62 12.09
C SER A 208 18.43 -29.87 10.59
N ASP A 209 17.21 -29.70 10.08
CA ASP A 209 16.84 -30.16 8.73
C ASP A 209 16.34 -29.04 7.78
N LEU A 210 16.22 -27.80 8.26
CA LEU A 210 15.76 -26.66 7.46
C LEU A 210 16.95 -25.82 7.01
N ASP A 211 17.28 -25.91 5.71
CA ASP A 211 18.17 -24.96 5.04
C ASP A 211 17.68 -23.51 5.23
N ASP A 212 18.60 -22.55 5.29
CA ASP A 212 18.30 -21.12 5.53
C ASP A 212 17.25 -20.60 4.51
N ASN A 213 17.36 -21.02 3.25
CA ASN A 213 16.40 -20.64 2.20
C ASN A 213 14.99 -21.18 2.46
N ASN A 214 14.88 -22.39 3.03
CA ASN A 214 13.60 -22.99 3.38
C ASN A 214 12.98 -22.29 4.59
N LYS A 215 13.82 -21.86 5.55
CA LYS A 215 13.38 -21.07 6.70
C LYS A 215 12.84 -19.71 6.24
N ASP A 216 13.55 -19.01 5.36
CA ASP A 216 13.13 -17.74 4.78
C ASP A 216 11.78 -17.88 4.06
N ALA A 217 11.65 -18.90 3.20
CA ALA A 217 10.40 -19.19 2.49
C ALA A 217 9.24 -19.49 3.46
N LEU A 218 9.50 -20.26 4.53
CA LEU A 218 8.51 -20.58 5.56
C LEU A 218 8.05 -19.31 6.31
N LEU A 219 8.98 -18.44 6.69
CA LEU A 219 8.67 -17.17 7.35
C LEU A 219 7.80 -16.27 6.47
N LEU A 220 8.09 -16.20 5.17
CA LEU A 220 7.26 -15.48 4.20
C LEU A 220 5.86 -16.10 4.06
N GLN A 221 5.74 -17.42 4.14
CA GLN A 221 4.45 -18.12 4.11
C GLN A 221 3.63 -17.95 5.39
N ILE A 222 4.28 -17.69 6.54
CA ILE A 222 3.63 -17.43 7.82
C ILE A 222 3.04 -16.00 7.86
N LEU A 223 3.65 -15.05 7.15
CA LEU A 223 3.28 -13.63 7.17
C LEU A 223 1.78 -13.33 6.97
N PRO A 224 1.05 -13.97 6.04
CA PRO A 224 -0.39 -13.79 5.88
C PRO A 224 -1.20 -14.17 7.13
N SER A 225 -0.70 -15.11 7.93
CA SER A 225 -1.34 -15.59 9.16
C SER A 225 -1.08 -14.66 10.36
N LEU A 226 0.02 -13.91 10.32
CA LEU A 226 0.38 -12.90 11.33
C LEU A 226 -0.37 -11.58 11.12
N CYS A 227 -0.78 -11.32 9.89
CA CYS A 227 -1.47 -10.11 9.48
C CYS A 227 -2.96 -10.43 9.26
N PRO A 228 -3.79 -10.49 10.30
CA PRO A 228 -5.22 -10.73 10.12
C PRO A 228 -5.79 -9.64 9.21
N PRO A 229 -6.75 -9.99 8.32
CA PRO A 229 -7.28 -9.06 7.35
C PRO A 229 -7.88 -7.83 8.03
N THR A 230 -7.23 -6.69 7.84
CA THR A 230 -7.52 -5.44 8.56
C THR A 230 -8.81 -4.77 8.08
N ALA A 231 -9.33 -5.18 6.92
CA ALA A 231 -10.52 -4.60 6.31
C ALA A 231 -11.57 -5.68 5.99
N ARG A 232 -12.76 -5.53 6.58
CA ARG A 232 -13.98 -6.19 6.08
C ARG A 232 -14.43 -5.42 4.84
N VAL A 233 -14.40 -6.06 3.68
CA VAL A 233 -14.98 -5.46 2.47
C VAL A 233 -16.39 -5.98 2.33
N THR A 234 -17.38 -5.09 2.41
CA THR A 234 -18.77 -5.43 2.07
C THR A 234 -18.94 -5.39 0.56
N VAL A 235 -19.13 -6.56 -0.05
CA VAL A 235 -19.57 -6.67 -1.43
C VAL A 235 -21.06 -7.02 -1.42
N GLY A 236 -21.91 -6.03 -1.69
CA GLY A 236 -23.37 -6.19 -1.58
C GLY A 236 -23.84 -6.40 -0.13
N LYS A 237 -24.75 -7.36 0.10
CA LYS A 237 -25.27 -7.70 1.45
C LYS A 237 -24.40 -8.72 2.22
N LYS A 238 -23.30 -9.20 1.62
CA LYS A 238 -22.41 -10.20 2.23
C LYS A 238 -21.05 -9.60 2.57
N GLN A 239 -20.53 -9.95 3.74
CA GLN A 239 -19.20 -9.55 4.19
C GLN A 239 -18.19 -10.56 3.64
N HIS A 240 -17.14 -10.08 2.98
CA HIS A 240 -16.03 -10.90 2.52
C HIS A 240 -14.74 -10.47 3.24
N THR A 241 -13.93 -11.46 3.63
CA THR A 241 -12.56 -11.26 4.11
C THR A 241 -11.66 -11.08 2.89
N ASN A 242 -10.97 -9.94 2.82
CA ASN A 242 -10.01 -9.67 1.76
C ASN A 242 -8.62 -10.14 2.22
N PRO A 243 -7.94 -11.09 1.54
CA PRO A 243 -6.58 -11.49 1.90
C PRO A 243 -5.63 -10.31 1.69
N ALA A 244 -5.02 -9.86 2.78
CA ALA A 244 -4.36 -8.57 2.92
C ALA A 244 -2.96 -8.46 2.30
N LEU A 245 -2.57 -9.27 1.30
CA LEU A 245 -1.25 -9.11 0.69
C LEU A 245 -1.12 -7.78 -0.08
N LEU A 246 -2.20 -7.28 -0.68
CA LEU A 246 -2.20 -6.01 -1.43
C LEU A 246 -2.43 -4.75 -0.58
N SER A 247 -3.02 -4.89 0.62
CA SER A 247 -3.23 -3.74 1.53
C SER A 247 -2.15 -3.59 2.59
N LEU A 248 -1.16 -4.49 2.63
CA LEU A 248 -0.01 -4.36 3.52
C LEU A 248 1.20 -3.75 2.81
N VAL A 249 1.40 -4.03 1.52
CA VAL A 249 2.56 -3.52 0.77
C VAL A 249 2.49 -2.02 0.47
N MET A 250 1.31 -1.39 0.52
CA MET A 250 1.18 0.05 0.14
C MET A 250 0.87 1.04 1.29
N PRO A 251 0.22 0.68 2.42
CA PRO A 251 0.01 1.64 3.52
C PRO A 251 0.92 1.46 4.74
N LEU A 252 1.66 0.35 4.88
CA LEU A 252 2.57 0.17 6.01
C LEU A 252 3.89 0.95 5.88
N TYR A 253 4.16 1.59 4.73
CA TYR A 253 5.37 2.38 4.54
C TYR A 253 5.39 3.74 5.25
N HIS A 254 4.30 4.26 5.82
CA HIS A 254 4.31 5.67 6.25
C HIS A 254 4.18 5.98 7.76
N THR A 255 3.63 5.13 8.64
CA THR A 255 3.47 5.59 10.05
C THR A 255 3.79 4.61 11.17
N GLN A 256 3.76 3.29 10.97
CA GLN A 256 4.15 2.35 12.04
C GLN A 256 5.55 1.78 11.85
N LEU A 257 6.04 1.67 10.61
CA LEU A 257 7.45 1.40 10.34
C LEU A 257 8.33 2.64 10.59
N TRP A 258 7.85 3.86 10.34
CA TRP A 258 8.61 5.09 10.65
C TRP A 258 8.84 5.32 12.15
N GLU A 259 7.93 4.93 13.06
CA GLU A 259 8.19 4.97 14.51
C GLU A 259 9.15 3.86 14.97
N LEU A 260 9.27 2.78 14.19
CA LEU A 260 10.22 1.69 14.39
C LEU A 260 11.61 1.98 13.77
N ILE A 261 11.67 2.90 12.80
CA ILE A 261 12.88 3.37 12.11
C ILE A 261 13.45 4.65 12.79
N LEU A 262 12.62 5.54 13.36
CA LEU A 262 13.08 6.76 14.04
C LEU A 262 13.57 6.58 15.49
N ASN A 263 13.46 5.38 16.05
CA ASN A 263 14.12 5.00 17.31
C ASN A 263 15.33 4.06 17.06
N LEU A 264 15.88 4.07 15.84
CA LEU A 264 17.21 3.59 15.50
C LEU A 264 18.12 4.81 15.26
#